data_AF-A0A2V5HNA4-F1
#
_entry.id   AF-A0A2V5HNA4-F1
#
_cell.length_a   1.000
_cell.length_b   1.000
_cell.length_c   1.000
_cell.angle_alpha   90.00
_cell.angle_beta   90.00
_cell.angle_gamma   90.00
#
_symmetry.space_group_name_H-M   'P 1'
#
loop_
_entity.id
_entity.type
_entity.pdbx_description
1 polymer ?
#
loop_
_entity_poly.entity_id
_entity_poly.type
_entity_poly.pdbx_seq_one_letter_code
_entity_poly.pdbx_strand_id
1 'polypeptide(L)'
;MNLTGSGSPLAQADRLRSPGLATGELGILRSTILPSFALHTTLDLAAWAASRATDKAELKDWNWPASQVINAWWSAVGHQVFYNNVAPQTAWRALSWTDKTLLSLVTAWGTRLFARIASRTLRRGADDARYVQLKKQNPVGFWKEMLWKQYLPEAAFLTLISLPFTLPFRLTSPSVALDADVQAALRAFGVGLFGAGFALEVLADSQMEAHRAERQDLCRSGVWSIVRHPKY
;
A
#
# COMPACT_ATOMS: atom_id res chain seq x y z
N MET A 1 7.01 24.48 46.47
CA MET A 1 7.28 24.96 45.10
C MET A 1 8.37 24.09 44.52
N ASN A 2 8.02 23.11 43.68
CA ASN A 2 8.98 22.50 42.76
C ASN A 2 8.20 21.92 41.57
N LEU A 3 8.49 22.49 40.40
CA LEU A 3 7.72 22.37 39.18
C LEU A 3 8.03 21.04 38.49
N THR A 4 6.96 20.44 37.99
CA THR A 4 6.91 19.26 37.13
C THR A 4 7.93 19.35 36.00
N GLY A 5 8.91 18.44 35.98
CA GLY A 5 9.72 18.16 34.80
C GLY A 5 8.86 17.46 33.75
N SER A 6 8.10 18.23 32.97
CA SER A 6 7.50 17.72 31.74
C SER A 6 8.64 17.48 30.75
N GLY A 7 9.07 16.22 30.60
CA GLY A 7 9.95 15.82 29.52
C GLY A 7 9.36 16.30 28.19
N SER A 8 10.21 16.76 27.26
CA SER A 8 9.73 17.28 25.99
C SER A 8 8.85 16.23 25.27
N PRO A 9 7.86 16.64 24.46
CA PRO A 9 7.04 15.72 23.68
C PRO A 9 7.87 14.77 22.80
N LEU A 10 9.06 15.23 22.37
CA LEU A 10 10.04 14.43 21.63
C LEU A 10 10.66 13.32 22.50
N ALA A 11 11.06 13.63 23.74
CA ALA A 11 11.59 12.64 24.68
C ALA A 11 10.54 11.64 25.17
N GLN A 12 9.26 12.01 25.13
CA GLN A 12 8.15 11.11 25.42
C GLN A 12 7.81 10.23 24.19
N ALA A 13 7.90 10.78 22.98
CA ALA A 13 7.75 10.02 21.73
C ALA A 13 8.88 8.99 21.52
N ASP A 14 10.12 9.30 21.93
CA ASP A 14 11.24 8.34 21.91
C ASP A 14 11.08 7.23 22.96
N ARG A 15 10.54 7.56 24.13
CA ARG A 15 10.23 6.54 25.16
C ARG A 15 9.11 5.60 24.74
N LEU A 16 8.07 6.10 24.05
CA LEU A 16 6.99 5.27 23.50
C LEU A 16 7.44 4.40 22.32
N ARG A 17 8.60 4.68 21.72
CA ARG A 17 9.23 3.89 20.66
C ARG A 17 10.11 2.75 21.15
N SER A 18 10.29 2.58 22.46
CA SER A 18 11.22 1.59 23.04
C SER A 18 10.51 0.39 23.66
N PRO A 19 10.40 -0.72 22.91
CA PRO A 19 11.10 -1.94 23.31
C PRO A 19 12.06 -2.36 22.18
N GLY A 20 13.34 -2.49 22.51
CA GLY A 20 14.41 -2.70 21.55
C GLY A 20 14.14 -3.81 20.53
N LEU A 21 14.01 -3.43 19.27
CA LEU A 21 14.21 -4.35 18.15
C LEU A 21 15.46 -3.86 17.43
N ALA A 22 16.55 -4.58 17.64
CA ALA A 22 17.83 -4.33 16.99
C ALA A 22 17.63 -4.19 15.47
N THR A 23 18.35 -3.27 14.85
CA THR A 23 18.42 -3.08 13.39
C THR A 23 18.98 -4.29 12.61
N GLY A 24 19.24 -5.41 13.29
CA GLY A 24 19.63 -6.67 12.67
C GLY A 24 18.49 -7.37 11.93
N GLU A 25 18.84 -8.34 11.09
CA GLU A 25 17.94 -9.09 10.21
C GLU A 25 16.72 -9.66 10.96
N LEU A 26 16.93 -10.17 12.17
CA LEU A 26 15.87 -10.73 13.02
C LEU A 26 14.88 -9.66 13.53
N GLY A 27 15.35 -8.42 13.70
CA GLY A 27 14.52 -7.30 14.14
C GLY A 27 13.60 -6.80 13.03
N ILE A 28 14.11 -6.65 11.80
CA ILE A 28 13.30 -6.27 10.62
C ILE A 28 12.23 -7.32 10.33
N LEU A 29 12.59 -8.60 10.42
CA LEU A 29 11.65 -9.71 10.22
C LEU A 29 10.47 -9.62 11.19
N ARG A 30 10.74 -9.46 12.49
CA ARG A 30 9.71 -9.39 13.54
C ARG A 30 8.94 -8.08 13.55
N SER A 31 9.61 -6.95 13.30
CA SER A 31 8.99 -5.63 13.40
C SER A 31 8.15 -5.29 12.18
N THR A 32 8.52 -5.75 10.98
CA THR A 32 7.98 -5.20 9.73
C THR A 32 7.43 -6.29 8.83
N ILE A 33 8.25 -7.30 8.49
CA ILE A 33 7.88 -8.33 7.51
C ILE A 33 6.73 -9.19 8.02
N LEU A 34 6.85 -9.79 9.21
CA LEU A 34 5.83 -10.69 9.75
C LEU A 34 4.48 -9.98 10.00
N PRO A 35 4.44 -8.78 10.62
CA PRO A 35 3.18 -8.05 10.77
C PRO A 35 2.52 -7.69 9.43
N SER A 36 3.30 -7.23 8.45
CA SER A 36 2.78 -6.93 7.11
C SER A 36 2.23 -8.18 6.42
N PHE A 37 2.98 -9.29 6.47
CA PHE A 37 2.55 -10.56 5.90
C PHE A 37 1.28 -11.10 6.54
N ALA A 38 1.18 -11.06 7.87
CA ALA A 38 -0.01 -11.47 8.60
C ALA A 38 -1.22 -10.60 8.23
N LEU A 39 -1.03 -9.28 8.13
CA LEU A 39 -2.08 -8.34 7.74
C LEU A 39 -2.56 -8.59 6.30
N HIS A 40 -1.64 -8.66 5.33
CA HIS A 40 -1.97 -8.93 3.93
C HIS A 40 -2.66 -10.30 3.78
N THR A 41 -2.17 -11.34 4.45
CA THR A 41 -2.80 -12.67 4.46
C THR A 41 -4.22 -12.60 5.01
N THR A 42 -4.43 -11.87 6.10
CA THR A 42 -5.77 -11.72 6.71
C THR A 42 -6.73 -11.01 5.76
N LEU A 43 -6.27 -9.92 5.13
CA LEU A 43 -7.06 -9.17 4.15
C LEU A 43 -7.34 -9.99 2.88
N ASP A 44 -6.37 -10.74 2.38
CA ASP A 44 -6.53 -11.63 1.24
C ASP A 44 -7.52 -12.77 1.55
N LEU A 45 -7.48 -13.34 2.75
CA LEU A 45 -8.47 -14.35 3.18
C LEU A 45 -9.87 -13.75 3.29
N ALA A 46 -9.99 -12.54 3.83
CA ALA A 46 -11.26 -11.82 3.89
C ALA A 46 -11.79 -11.49 2.49
N ALA A 47 -10.93 -11.00 1.60
CA ALA A 47 -11.26 -10.71 0.21
C ALA A 47 -11.63 -11.99 -0.56
N TRP A 48 -10.96 -13.11 -0.31
CA TRP A 48 -11.30 -14.41 -0.87
C TRP A 48 -12.67 -14.88 -0.40
N ALA A 49 -12.95 -14.78 0.91
CA ALA A 49 -14.24 -15.15 1.48
C ALA A 49 -15.37 -14.30 0.90
N ALA A 50 -15.17 -12.98 0.79
CA ALA A 50 -16.13 -12.05 0.19
C ALA A 50 -16.33 -12.34 -1.31
N SER A 51 -15.25 -12.58 -2.06
CA SER A 51 -15.30 -12.93 -3.47
C SER A 51 -16.10 -14.21 -3.70
N ARG A 52 -15.85 -15.23 -2.87
CA ARG A 52 -16.57 -16.51 -2.93
C ARG A 52 -18.05 -16.35 -2.57
N ALA A 53 -18.36 -15.55 -1.56
CA ALA A 53 -19.74 -15.32 -1.13
C ALA A 53 -20.57 -14.53 -2.17
N THR A 54 -19.93 -13.64 -2.92
CA THR A 54 -20.59 -12.79 -3.93
C THR A 54 -20.47 -13.32 -5.36
N ASP A 55 -19.73 -14.42 -5.55
CA ASP A 55 -19.26 -14.90 -6.85
C ASP A 55 -18.60 -13.82 -7.72
N LYS A 56 -17.81 -12.92 -7.11
CA LYS A 56 -17.09 -11.85 -7.81
C LYS A 56 -15.60 -11.95 -7.53
N ALA A 57 -14.83 -12.51 -8.46
CA ALA A 57 -13.40 -12.74 -8.23
C ALA A 57 -12.56 -11.45 -8.31
N GLU A 58 -13.06 -10.42 -9.00
CA GLU A 58 -12.42 -9.12 -9.11
C GLU A 58 -12.30 -8.33 -7.80
N LEU A 59 -12.99 -8.73 -6.71
CA LEU A 59 -12.74 -8.16 -5.38
C LEU A 59 -11.28 -8.34 -4.94
N LYS A 60 -10.58 -9.34 -5.47
CA LYS A 60 -9.13 -9.47 -5.37
C LYS A 60 -8.39 -8.23 -5.85
N ASP A 61 -8.74 -7.75 -7.05
CA ASP A 61 -8.10 -6.59 -7.67
C ASP A 61 -8.37 -5.30 -6.85
N TRP A 62 -9.47 -5.26 -6.10
CA TRP A 62 -9.78 -4.18 -5.17
C TRP A 62 -8.92 -4.27 -3.90
N ASN A 63 -8.72 -5.49 -3.39
CA ASN A 63 -7.92 -5.73 -2.19
C ASN A 63 -6.45 -5.35 -2.39
N TRP A 64 -5.92 -5.49 -3.61
CA TRP A 64 -4.52 -5.20 -3.90
C TRP A 64 -4.09 -3.78 -3.48
N PRO A 65 -4.67 -2.67 -3.99
CA PRO A 65 -4.30 -1.33 -3.51
C PRO A 65 -4.82 -1.03 -2.10
N ALA A 66 -5.99 -1.57 -1.72
CA ALA A 66 -6.57 -1.29 -0.41
C ALA A 66 -5.69 -1.82 0.72
N SER A 67 -5.18 -3.05 0.58
CA SER A 67 -4.30 -3.68 1.56
C SER A 67 -2.97 -2.93 1.72
N GLN A 68 -2.43 -2.33 0.65
CA GLN A 68 -1.23 -1.51 0.73
C GLN A 68 -1.45 -0.24 1.58
N VAL A 69 -2.57 0.44 1.36
CA VAL A 69 -2.94 1.63 2.15
C VAL A 69 -3.18 1.23 3.60
N ILE A 70 -3.95 0.17 3.86
CA ILE A 70 -4.23 -0.33 5.21
C ILE A 70 -2.92 -0.72 5.92
N ASN A 71 -1.99 -1.40 5.23
CA ASN A 71 -0.71 -1.78 5.82
C ASN A 71 0.18 -0.58 6.15
N ALA A 72 0.19 0.46 5.30
CA ALA A 72 0.91 1.70 5.57
C ALA A 72 0.36 2.41 6.82
N TRP A 73 -0.97 2.55 6.92
CA TRP A 73 -1.63 3.17 8.08
C TRP A 73 -1.48 2.33 9.36
N TRP A 74 -1.54 1.00 9.24
CA TRP A 74 -1.28 0.10 10.36
C TRP A 74 0.16 0.23 10.87
N SER A 75 1.12 0.26 9.97
CA SER A 75 2.54 0.40 10.30
C SER A 75 2.87 1.74 10.95
N ALA A 76 2.30 2.84 10.43
CA ALA A 76 2.55 4.20 10.91
C ALA A 76 1.81 4.54 12.21
N VAL A 77 0.54 4.13 12.34
CA VAL A 77 -0.34 4.56 13.43
C VAL A 77 -0.95 3.36 14.16
N GLY A 78 -1.55 2.42 13.44
CA GLY A 78 -2.37 1.34 14.03
C GLY A 78 -1.61 0.49 15.06
N HIS A 79 -0.35 0.16 14.79
CA HIS A 79 0.46 -0.62 15.72
C HIS A 79 0.73 0.11 17.05
N GLN A 80 0.99 1.42 17.01
CA GLN A 80 1.21 2.22 18.23
C GLN A 80 -0.08 2.30 19.05
N VAL A 81 -1.21 2.41 18.36
CA VAL A 81 -2.53 2.43 19.01
C VAL A 81 -2.83 1.10 19.68
N PHE A 82 -2.65 0.00 18.96
CA PHE A 82 -3.09 -1.32 19.41
C PHE A 82 -2.14 -1.95 20.44
N TYR A 83 -0.84 -1.95 20.18
CA TYR A 83 0.12 -2.63 21.06
C TYR A 83 0.66 -1.74 22.18
N ASN A 84 0.77 -0.43 21.94
CA ASN A 84 1.36 0.51 22.89
C ASN A 84 0.33 1.40 23.58
N ASN A 85 -0.97 1.19 23.32
CA ASN A 85 -2.09 1.94 23.89
C ASN A 85 -1.94 3.47 23.71
N VAL A 86 -1.32 3.91 22.62
CA VAL A 86 -1.15 5.34 22.30
C VAL A 86 -2.43 5.85 21.65
N ALA A 87 -2.94 7.00 22.09
CA ALA A 87 -4.08 7.62 21.43
C ALA A 87 -3.79 7.88 19.93
N PRO A 88 -4.71 7.61 18.98
CA PRO A 88 -4.46 7.76 17.54
C PRO A 88 -3.91 9.14 17.15
N GLN A 89 -4.45 10.19 17.76
CA GLN A 89 -4.00 11.57 17.52
C GLN A 89 -2.55 11.80 17.97
N THR A 90 -2.14 11.17 19.06
CA THR A 90 -0.76 11.26 19.57
C THR A 90 0.19 10.49 18.66
N ALA A 91 -0.20 9.28 18.22
CA ALA A 91 0.58 8.48 17.26
C ALA A 91 0.78 9.23 15.93
N TRP A 92 -0.29 9.82 15.37
CA TRP A 92 -0.21 10.66 14.17
C TRP A 92 0.71 11.88 14.35
N ARG A 93 0.60 12.58 15.50
CA ARG A 93 1.45 13.75 15.77
C ARG A 93 2.92 13.40 15.91
N ALA A 94 3.23 12.22 16.43
CA ALA A 94 4.59 11.71 16.58
C ALA A 94 5.29 11.37 15.26
N LEU A 95 4.55 11.17 14.17
CA LEU A 95 5.12 10.95 12.85
C LEU A 95 5.91 12.17 12.38
N SER A 96 7.09 11.92 11.81
CA SER A 96 7.90 12.97 11.19
C SER A 96 7.18 13.57 9.99
N TRP A 97 7.65 14.73 9.53
CA TRP A 97 7.13 15.31 8.29
C TRP A 97 7.33 14.35 7.09
N THR A 98 8.47 13.67 7.02
CA THR A 98 8.77 12.67 5.98
C THR A 98 7.77 11.52 6.01
N ASP A 99 7.47 10.98 7.19
CA ASP A 99 6.51 9.87 7.34
C ASP A 99 5.10 10.28 6.91
N LYS A 100 4.68 11.49 7.28
CA LYS A 100 3.38 12.04 6.87
C LYS A 100 3.30 12.22 5.35
N THR A 101 4.37 12.72 4.74
CA THR A 101 4.46 12.87 3.28
C THR A 101 4.37 11.51 2.61
N LEU A 102 5.18 10.53 3.01
CA LEU A 102 5.17 9.17 2.47
C LEU A 102 3.79 8.52 2.59
N LEU A 103 3.19 8.58 3.78
CA LEU A 103 1.86 8.02 4.04
C LEU A 103 0.77 8.70 3.18
N SER A 104 0.89 10.01 2.96
CA SER A 104 -0.04 10.76 2.10
C SER A 104 0.11 10.35 0.63
N LEU A 105 1.33 10.19 0.13
CA LEU A 105 1.59 9.75 -1.24
C LEU A 105 1.05 8.33 -1.49
N VAL A 106 1.34 7.39 -0.58
CA VAL A 106 0.82 6.01 -0.66
C VAL A 106 -0.70 5.99 -0.59
N THR A 107 -1.29 6.80 0.30
CA THR A 107 -2.75 6.93 0.41
C THR A 107 -3.36 7.49 -0.88
N ALA A 108 -2.78 8.54 -1.45
CA ALA A 108 -3.27 9.14 -2.69
C ALA A 108 -3.20 8.16 -3.87
N TRP A 109 -2.06 7.48 -4.04
CA TRP A 109 -1.89 6.45 -5.07
C TRP A 109 -2.84 5.28 -4.89
N GLY A 110 -2.87 4.66 -3.71
CA GLY A 110 -3.69 3.47 -3.46
C GLY A 110 -5.19 3.77 -3.54
N THR A 111 -5.63 4.92 -3.00
CA THR A 111 -7.05 5.34 -3.10
C THR A 111 -7.45 5.60 -4.54
N ARG A 112 -6.61 6.28 -5.32
CA ARG A 112 -6.85 6.51 -6.75
C ARG A 112 -6.98 5.18 -7.49
N LEU A 113 -5.99 4.29 -7.33
CA LEU A 113 -5.98 3.00 -8.01
C LEU A 113 -7.20 2.15 -7.63
N PHE A 114 -7.54 2.08 -6.34
CA PHE A 114 -8.76 1.42 -5.85
C PHE A 114 -10.02 1.98 -6.51
N ALA A 115 -10.19 3.31 -6.49
CA ALA A 115 -11.36 3.97 -7.07
C ALA A 115 -11.49 3.69 -8.56
N ARG A 116 -10.37 3.64 -9.30
CA ARG A 116 -10.35 3.30 -10.73
C ARG A 116 -10.80 1.87 -10.97
N ILE A 117 -10.22 0.89 -10.27
CA ILE A 117 -10.58 -0.52 -10.42
C ILE A 117 -12.06 -0.71 -10.05
N ALA A 118 -12.48 -0.23 -8.88
CA ALA A 118 -13.85 -0.33 -8.42
C ALA A 118 -14.84 0.33 -9.40
N SER A 119 -14.55 1.54 -9.88
CA SER A 119 -15.42 2.22 -10.85
C SER A 119 -15.56 1.45 -12.16
N ARG A 120 -14.50 0.80 -12.64
CA ARG A 120 -14.54 -0.04 -13.85
C ARG A 120 -15.41 -1.27 -13.63
N THR A 121 -15.21 -1.96 -12.52
CA THR A 121 -16.01 -3.14 -12.14
C THR A 121 -17.49 -2.79 -12.03
N LEU A 122 -17.82 -1.69 -11.34
CA LEU A 122 -19.19 -1.23 -11.14
C LEU A 122 -19.86 -0.83 -12.46
N ARG A 123 -19.16 -0.09 -13.33
CA ARG A 123 -19.68 0.28 -14.66
C ARG A 123 -19.92 -0.94 -15.55
N ARG A 124 -19.08 -1.98 -15.43
CA ARG A 124 -19.24 -3.22 -16.20
C ARG A 124 -20.38 -4.10 -15.66
N GLY A 125 -20.67 -4.05 -14.36
CA GLY A 125 -21.70 -4.86 -13.69
C GLY A 125 -21.40 -6.37 -13.61
N ALA A 126 -20.40 -6.84 -14.36
CA ALA A 126 -19.96 -8.23 -14.41
C ALA A 126 -18.47 -8.34 -14.02
N ASP A 127 -18.11 -9.56 -13.60
CA ASP A 127 -16.73 -9.93 -13.29
C ASP A 127 -15.83 -9.73 -14.51
N ASP A 128 -14.54 -9.53 -14.29
CA ASP A 128 -13.60 -9.38 -15.41
C ASP A 128 -13.57 -10.63 -16.29
N ALA A 129 -13.46 -10.45 -17.61
CA ALA A 129 -13.49 -11.56 -18.57
C ALA A 129 -12.43 -12.63 -18.26
N ARG A 130 -11.28 -12.22 -17.69
CA ARG A 130 -10.23 -13.13 -17.20
C ARG A 130 -10.76 -14.11 -16.15
N TYR A 131 -11.52 -13.62 -15.17
CA TYR A 131 -12.09 -14.45 -14.12
C TYR A 131 -13.26 -15.30 -14.61
N VAL A 132 -14.08 -14.76 -15.50
CA VAL A 132 -15.15 -15.53 -16.16
C VAL A 132 -14.56 -16.74 -16.90
N GLN A 133 -13.45 -16.55 -17.62
CA GLN A 133 -12.77 -17.62 -18.32
C GLN A 133 -12.16 -18.65 -17.35
N LEU A 134 -11.51 -18.19 -16.28
CA LEU A 134 -10.91 -19.07 -15.27
C LEU A 134 -11.98 -19.90 -14.52
N LYS A 135 -13.15 -19.31 -14.22
CA LYS A 135 -14.30 -20.03 -13.67
C LYS A 135 -14.81 -21.13 -14.60
N LYS A 136 -14.83 -20.88 -15.92
CA LYS A 136 -15.24 -21.88 -16.92
C LYS A 136 -14.26 -23.05 -17.03
N GLN A 137 -12.96 -22.80 -16.83
CA GLN A 137 -11.93 -23.84 -16.90
C GLN A 137 -12.00 -24.83 -15.73
N ASN A 138 -12.35 -24.37 -14.53
CA ASN A 138 -12.42 -25.21 -13.35
C ASN A 138 -13.61 -24.84 -12.42
N PRO A 139 -14.86 -25.11 -12.82
CA PRO A 139 -16.03 -24.61 -12.10
C PRO A 139 -16.14 -25.16 -10.66
N VAL A 140 -15.73 -26.40 -10.41
CA VAL A 140 -15.81 -27.04 -9.09
C VAL A 140 -14.66 -26.60 -8.18
N GLY A 141 -13.46 -26.46 -8.73
CA GLY A 141 -12.24 -26.17 -7.97
C GLY A 141 -11.84 -24.70 -7.93
N PHE A 142 -12.50 -23.82 -8.69
CA PHE A 142 -12.08 -22.43 -8.93
C PHE A 142 -11.68 -21.69 -7.65
N TRP A 143 -12.55 -21.67 -6.63
CA TRP A 143 -12.30 -20.92 -5.40
C TRP A 143 -11.15 -21.49 -4.57
N LYS A 144 -10.98 -22.81 -4.56
CA LYS A 144 -9.84 -23.45 -3.89
C LYS A 144 -8.55 -23.14 -4.65
N GLU A 145 -8.59 -23.21 -5.97
CA GLU A 145 -7.44 -22.89 -6.83
C GLU A 145 -7.01 -21.43 -6.69
N MET A 146 -7.96 -20.49 -6.73
CA MET A 146 -7.71 -19.07 -6.54
C MET A 146 -7.05 -18.79 -5.18
N LEU A 147 -7.52 -19.44 -4.11
CA LEU A 147 -6.93 -19.28 -2.79
C LEU A 147 -5.43 -19.60 -2.79
N TRP A 148 -5.07 -20.78 -3.31
CA TRP A 148 -3.70 -21.29 -3.28
C TRP A 148 -2.77 -20.68 -4.33
N LYS A 149 -3.28 -20.34 -5.52
CA LYS A 149 -2.46 -19.84 -6.64
C LYS A 149 -2.44 -18.32 -6.74
N GLN A 150 -3.46 -17.64 -6.22
CA GLN A 150 -3.62 -16.21 -6.44
C GLN A 150 -3.67 -15.41 -5.14
N TYR A 151 -4.46 -15.79 -4.14
CA TYR A 151 -4.61 -14.99 -2.90
C TYR A 151 -3.42 -15.16 -1.96
N LEU A 152 -3.08 -16.38 -1.56
CA LEU A 152 -1.99 -16.60 -0.61
C LEU A 152 -0.60 -16.17 -1.14
N PRO A 153 -0.23 -16.45 -2.41
CA PRO A 153 1.03 -15.94 -2.95
C PRO A 153 1.04 -14.41 -3.05
N GLU A 154 -0.12 -13.79 -3.30
CA GLU A 154 -0.24 -12.33 -3.38
C GLU A 154 0.10 -11.67 -2.04
N ALA A 155 -0.30 -12.23 -0.90
CA ALA A 155 0.10 -11.71 0.40
C ALA A 155 1.63 -11.59 0.54
N ALA A 156 2.39 -12.56 0.02
CA ALA A 156 3.85 -12.51 0.01
C ALA A 156 4.38 -11.38 -0.89
N PHE A 157 3.85 -11.26 -2.11
CA PHE A 157 4.23 -10.17 -3.02
C PHE A 157 3.86 -8.79 -2.46
N LEU A 158 2.65 -8.63 -1.92
CA LEU A 158 2.18 -7.40 -1.29
C LEU A 158 3.12 -7.01 -0.15
N THR A 159 3.51 -7.98 0.68
CA THR A 159 4.49 -7.76 1.75
C THR A 159 5.79 -7.21 1.21
N LEU A 160 6.39 -7.88 0.20
CA LEU A 160 7.65 -7.45 -0.40
C LEU A 160 7.56 -6.05 -1.03
N ILE A 161 6.49 -5.80 -1.79
CA ILE A 161 6.21 -4.51 -2.43
C ILE A 161 6.02 -3.41 -1.38
N SER A 162 5.46 -3.75 -0.22
CA SER A 162 5.20 -2.79 0.85
C SER A 162 6.44 -2.38 1.65
N LEU A 163 7.52 -3.16 1.60
CA LEU A 163 8.71 -2.93 2.44
C LEU A 163 9.31 -1.53 2.30
N PRO A 164 9.51 -0.97 1.08
CA PRO A 164 10.17 0.31 0.92
C PRO A 164 9.47 1.47 1.64
N PHE A 165 8.14 1.36 1.83
CA PHE A 165 7.36 2.40 2.48
C PHE A 165 6.84 2.04 3.87
N THR A 166 6.83 0.77 4.27
CA THR A 166 6.46 0.36 5.64
C THR A 166 7.65 0.39 6.59
N LEU A 167 8.84 0.05 6.10
CA LEU A 167 10.06 0.00 6.91
C LEU A 167 10.42 1.34 7.57
N PRO A 168 10.32 2.51 6.90
CA PRO A 168 10.60 3.80 7.53
C PRO A 168 9.76 4.07 8.78
N PHE A 169 8.52 3.59 8.84
CA PHE A 169 7.64 3.77 10.00
C PHE A 169 8.04 2.92 11.21
N ARG A 170 8.84 1.87 11.00
CA ARG A 170 9.19 0.86 12.01
C ARG A 170 10.62 1.01 12.52
N LEU A 171 11.48 1.66 11.74
CA LEU A 171 12.84 1.97 12.14
C LEU A 171 12.87 3.20 13.06
N THR A 172 13.40 3.03 14.26
CA THR A 172 13.50 4.07 15.30
C THR A 172 14.72 4.97 15.12
N SER A 173 15.62 4.65 14.19
CA SER A 173 16.78 5.48 13.84
C SER A 173 17.09 5.32 12.36
N PRO A 174 17.56 6.38 11.68
CA PRO A 174 18.04 6.26 10.31
C PRO A 174 19.16 5.24 10.27
N SER A 175 19.05 4.23 9.41
CA SER A 175 20.05 3.18 9.23
C SER A 175 21.39 3.72 8.72
N VAL A 176 21.38 4.95 8.17
CA VAL A 176 22.55 5.67 7.67
C VAL A 176 22.47 7.11 8.18
N ALA A 177 23.52 7.56 8.88
CA ALA A 177 23.68 8.96 9.26
C ALA A 177 24.06 9.76 8.00
N LEU A 178 23.06 10.31 7.31
CA LEU A 178 23.25 11.21 6.17
C LEU A 178 23.21 12.65 6.63
N ASP A 179 23.97 13.52 5.95
CA ASP A 179 23.89 14.96 6.14
C ASP A 179 22.46 15.48 5.88
N ALA A 180 22.06 16.54 6.59
CA ALA A 180 20.69 17.07 6.53
C ALA A 180 20.29 17.54 5.12
N ASP A 181 21.24 18.12 4.38
CA ASP A 181 21.02 18.60 3.02
C ASP A 181 20.88 17.43 2.05
N VAL A 182 21.68 16.38 2.22
CA VAL A 182 21.58 15.13 1.44
C VAL A 182 20.21 14.46 1.68
N GLN A 183 19.75 14.39 2.93
CA GLN A 183 18.41 13.88 3.23
C GLN A 183 17.31 14.72 2.58
N ALA A 184 17.46 16.06 2.58
CA ALA A 184 16.51 16.95 1.92
C ALA A 184 16.46 16.73 0.41
N ALA A 185 17.62 16.61 -0.24
CA ALA A 185 17.73 16.34 -1.67
C ALA A 185 17.11 14.97 -2.03
N LEU A 186 17.39 13.92 -1.27
CA LEU A 186 16.80 12.59 -1.49
C LEU A 186 15.28 12.60 -1.31
N ARG A 187 14.76 13.32 -0.32
CA ARG A 187 13.32 13.51 -0.14
C ARG A 187 12.71 14.22 -1.35
N ALA A 188 13.30 15.33 -1.78
CA ALA A 188 12.81 16.09 -2.95
C ALA A 188 12.85 15.23 -4.23
N PHE A 189 13.92 14.46 -4.43
CA PHE A 189 14.05 13.54 -5.54
C PHE A 189 12.99 12.43 -5.49
N GLY A 190 12.78 11.80 -4.32
CA GLY A 190 11.76 10.77 -4.15
C GLY A 190 10.33 11.28 -4.40
N VAL A 191 10.01 12.47 -3.89
CA VAL A 191 8.72 13.14 -4.17
C VAL A 191 8.58 13.48 -5.66
N GLY A 192 9.65 13.97 -6.30
CA GLY A 192 9.67 14.25 -7.73
C GLY A 192 9.46 13.01 -8.59
N LEU A 193 10.14 11.91 -8.26
CA LEU A 193 10.02 10.64 -8.97
C LEU A 193 8.61 10.05 -8.80
N PHE A 194 8.07 10.06 -7.58
CA PHE A 194 6.70 9.65 -7.32
C PHE A 194 5.71 10.52 -8.09
N GLY A 195 5.87 11.84 -8.05
CA GLY A 195 5.00 12.79 -8.74
C GLY A 195 4.99 12.58 -10.25
N ALA A 196 6.17 12.34 -10.84
CA ALA A 196 6.29 12.02 -12.26
C ALA A 196 5.59 10.69 -12.61
N GLY A 197 5.84 9.63 -11.85
CA GLY A 197 5.18 8.33 -12.06
C GLY A 197 3.65 8.42 -11.90
N PHE A 198 3.18 9.08 -10.84
CA PHE A 198 1.76 9.31 -10.59
C PHE A 198 1.11 10.13 -11.71
N ALA A 199 1.76 11.19 -12.19
CA ALA A 199 1.25 12.00 -13.30
C ALA A 199 1.18 11.18 -14.60
N LEU A 200 2.20 10.37 -14.90
CA LEU A 200 2.19 9.47 -16.07
C LEU A 200 1.06 8.46 -15.99
N GLU A 201 0.84 7.85 -14.82
CA GLU A 201 -0.25 6.90 -14.60
C GLU A 201 -1.62 7.54 -14.83
N VAL A 202 -1.84 8.75 -14.28
CA VAL A 202 -3.07 9.54 -14.47
C VAL A 202 -3.28 9.91 -15.94
N LEU A 203 -2.23 10.38 -16.63
CA LEU A 203 -2.30 10.75 -18.04
C LEU A 203 -2.60 9.52 -18.91
N ALA A 204 -1.89 8.41 -18.71
CA ALA A 204 -2.12 7.18 -19.44
C ALA A 204 -3.56 6.66 -19.26
N ASP A 205 -4.07 6.75 -18.04
CA ASP A 205 -5.44 6.39 -17.70
C ASP A 205 -6.48 7.28 -18.39
N SER A 206 -6.30 8.60 -18.35
CA SER A 206 -7.21 9.56 -19.00
C SER A 206 -7.25 9.41 -20.52
N GLN A 207 -6.07 9.23 -21.15
CA GLN A 207 -5.95 8.98 -22.59
C GLN A 207 -6.63 7.68 -23.00
N MET A 208 -6.49 6.63 -22.19
CA MET A 208 -7.10 5.34 -22.48
C MET A 208 -8.62 5.39 -22.35
N GLU A 209 -9.16 6.15 -21.40
CA GLU A 209 -10.62 6.32 -21.26
C GLU A 209 -11.21 7.14 -22.39
N ALA A 210 -10.60 8.27 -22.75
CA ALA A 210 -11.02 9.08 -23.88
C ALA A 210 -11.00 8.25 -25.18
N HIS A 211 -9.92 7.48 -25.39
CA HIS A 211 -9.83 6.61 -26.55
C HIS A 211 -10.92 5.54 -26.56
N ARG A 212 -11.17 4.85 -25.44
CA ARG A 212 -12.23 3.83 -25.36
C ARG A 212 -13.65 4.37 -25.52
N ALA A 213 -13.87 5.65 -25.25
CA ALA A 213 -15.17 6.29 -25.47
C ALA A 213 -15.47 6.44 -26.97
N GLU A 214 -14.45 6.62 -27.80
CA GLU A 214 -14.60 6.85 -29.24
C GLU A 214 -14.31 5.60 -30.08
N ARG A 215 -13.42 4.74 -29.60
CA ARG A 215 -12.69 3.75 -30.39
C ARG A 215 -12.45 2.47 -29.59
N GLN A 216 -12.54 1.31 -30.25
CA GLN A 216 -12.31 0.00 -29.61
C GLN A 216 -10.95 -0.61 -29.97
N ASP A 217 -10.11 0.08 -30.76
CA ASP A 217 -8.76 -0.35 -31.10
C ASP A 217 -7.72 0.02 -30.03
N LEU A 218 -6.45 -0.30 -30.31
CA LEU A 218 -5.35 -0.01 -29.38
C LEU A 218 -5.08 1.50 -29.33
N CYS A 219 -5.05 2.07 -28.12
CA CYS A 219 -4.62 3.44 -27.92
C CYS A 219 -3.15 3.58 -28.31
N ARG A 220 -2.86 4.43 -29.30
CA ARG A 220 -1.50 4.71 -29.82
C ARG A 220 -1.10 6.18 -29.66
N SER A 221 -1.84 6.96 -28.87
CA SER A 221 -1.61 8.39 -28.68
C SER A 221 -0.97 8.69 -27.33
N GLY A 222 -0.16 9.76 -27.26
CA GLY A 222 0.42 10.25 -26.01
C GLY A 222 1.40 9.26 -25.40
N VAL A 223 1.26 8.96 -24.11
CA VAL A 223 2.23 8.09 -23.41
C VAL A 223 2.21 6.65 -23.99
N TRP A 224 1.07 6.23 -24.54
CA TRP A 224 0.89 4.93 -25.20
C TRP A 224 1.65 4.77 -26.52
N SER A 225 2.09 5.87 -27.15
CA SER A 225 2.94 5.78 -28.34
C SER A 225 4.41 5.49 -27.99
N ILE A 226 4.80 5.75 -26.74
CA ILE A 226 6.18 5.63 -26.25
C ILE A 226 6.39 4.25 -25.60
N VAL A 227 5.43 3.83 -24.77
CA VAL A 227 5.53 2.58 -23.99
C VAL A 227 4.27 1.75 -24.18
N ARG A 228 4.43 0.42 -24.31
CA ARG A 228 3.30 -0.53 -24.46
C ARG A 228 2.42 -0.63 -23.21
N HIS A 229 3.00 -0.36 -22.05
CA HIS A 229 2.39 -0.53 -20.74
C HIS A 229 2.68 0.67 -19.83
N PRO A 230 2.28 1.90 -20.20
CA PRO A 230 2.67 3.14 -19.52
C PRO A 230 2.08 3.30 -18.11
N LYS A 231 1.26 2.35 -17.67
CA LYS A 231 0.69 2.29 -16.30
C LYS A 231 1.53 1.45 -15.34
N TYR A 232 2.54 0.75 -15.85
CA TYR A 232 3.47 -0.09 -15.10
C TYR A 232 4.85 0.56 -15.13
#